data_AF-A0A7S3RP75-F1
#
_entry.id   AF-A0A7S3RP75-F1
#
_cell.length_a   1.000
_cell.length_b   1.000
_cell.length_c   1.000
_cell.angle_alpha   90.00
_cell.angle_beta   90.00
_cell.angle_gamma   90.00
#
_symmetry.space_group_name_H-M   'P 1'
#
loop_
_entity.id
_entity.type
_entity.pdbx_description
1 polymer ?
#
loop_
_entity_poly.entity_id
_entity_poly.type
_entity_poly.pdbx_seq_one_letter_code
_entity_poly.pdbx_strand_id
1 'polypeptide(L)'
;AYVLSDAPTAPVTEVNPPEAWRVYSSVFRKDAAGTGHARSALDSEQAWSAARNDDQQWVVLDLGEEARILGVVLQGRRRHRQHVQRVRIELSVDGGAWEPAPGGPDFDTACQPQDEAHKRVPFAAGAFASKVRLRPLKWEGHVSMRCGLLVGASGRALAGLPIVCLRDGSICALSVAPGRGEESLLLGLESESGSGKLVASCGAALARSPAAS
;
A
#
# COMPACT_ATOMS: atom_id res chain seq x y z
N ALA A 1 23.90 -28.38 6.23
CA ALA A 1 23.64 -26.93 6.00
C ALA A 1 22.18 -26.80 5.61
N TYR A 2 21.36 -26.16 6.45
CA TYR A 2 19.99 -25.84 6.06
C TYR A 2 20.02 -24.57 5.22
N VAL A 3 19.62 -24.70 3.96
CA VAL A 3 19.38 -23.56 3.09
C VAL A 3 18.17 -22.85 3.66
N LEU A 4 18.34 -21.59 4.07
CA LEU A 4 17.22 -20.71 4.42
C LEU A 4 16.41 -20.55 3.13
N SER A 5 15.33 -21.32 2.99
CA SER A 5 14.39 -21.15 1.89
C SER A 5 13.76 -19.77 2.02
N ASP A 6 13.73 -19.02 0.92
CA ASP A 6 13.19 -17.67 0.82
C ASP A 6 11.92 -17.51 1.65
N ALA A 7 11.90 -16.48 2.50
CA ALA A 7 10.73 -16.14 3.28
C ALA A 7 9.52 -15.95 2.34
N PRO A 8 8.32 -16.45 2.69
CA PRO A 8 7.15 -16.27 1.86
C PRO A 8 6.91 -14.78 1.66
N THR A 9 6.98 -14.32 0.41
CA THR A 9 6.67 -12.95 0.03
C THR A 9 5.27 -12.63 0.55
N ALA A 10 5.18 -11.63 1.44
CA ALA A 10 3.91 -11.24 2.05
C ALA A 10 2.85 -10.99 0.96
N PRO A 11 1.58 -11.38 1.20
CA PRO A 11 0.55 -11.27 0.18
C PRO A 11 0.32 -9.79 -0.22
N VAL A 12 0.22 -9.56 -1.53
CA VAL A 12 -0.13 -8.27 -2.13
C VAL A 12 -1.61 -8.29 -2.48
N THR A 13 -2.35 -7.32 -1.97
CA THR A 13 -3.78 -7.14 -2.24
C THR A 13 -3.99 -5.94 -3.14
N GLU A 14 -4.86 -6.07 -4.13
CA GLU A 14 -5.30 -4.95 -4.93
C GLU A 14 -6.54 -4.31 -4.28
N VAL A 15 -6.47 -3.01 -4.02
CA VAL A 15 -7.52 -2.24 -3.38
C VAL A 15 -8.04 -1.20 -4.37
N ASN A 16 -9.35 -1.14 -4.52
CA ASN A 16 -10.05 -0.16 -5.34
C ASN A 16 -10.91 0.72 -4.42
N PRO A 17 -10.36 1.80 -3.82
CA PRO A 17 -11.12 2.66 -2.93
C PRO A 17 -12.39 3.16 -3.61
N PRO A 18 -13.52 3.23 -2.90
CA PRO A 18 -14.77 3.72 -3.46
C PRO A 18 -14.60 5.15 -3.95
N GLU A 19 -15.41 5.56 -4.91
CA GLU A 19 -15.32 6.88 -5.53
C GLU A 19 -15.46 8.04 -4.52
N ALA A 20 -16.21 7.83 -3.43
CA ALA A 20 -16.37 8.79 -2.33
C ALA A 20 -15.06 9.06 -1.55
N TRP A 21 -14.07 8.20 -1.66
CA TRP A 21 -12.75 8.33 -1.01
C TRP A 21 -11.70 8.89 -1.97
N ARG A 22 -12.15 9.55 -3.03
CA ARG A 22 -11.30 10.07 -4.08
C ARG A 22 -11.54 11.56 -4.24
N VAL A 23 -10.46 12.30 -4.44
CA VAL A 23 -10.50 13.76 -4.62
C VAL A 23 -9.74 14.10 -5.89
N TYR A 24 -10.29 15.03 -6.67
CA TYR A 24 -9.75 15.45 -7.96
C TYR A 24 -9.31 16.91 -7.94
N SER A 25 -8.25 17.23 -8.67
CA SER A 25 -7.89 18.61 -8.99
C SER A 25 -9.00 19.33 -9.75
N SER A 26 -9.60 18.64 -10.72
CA SER A 26 -10.69 19.12 -11.56
C SER A 26 -11.38 17.96 -12.26
N VAL A 27 -12.60 18.17 -12.75
CA VAL A 27 -13.40 17.16 -13.46
C VAL A 27 -13.97 17.79 -14.72
N PHE A 28 -13.87 17.10 -15.85
CA PHE A 28 -14.51 17.52 -17.10
C PHE A 28 -16.01 17.73 -16.89
N ARG A 29 -16.56 18.83 -17.42
CA ARG A 29 -17.96 19.28 -17.20
C ARG A 29 -18.38 19.52 -15.74
N LYS A 30 -17.45 19.43 -14.78
CA LYS A 30 -17.76 19.51 -13.34
C LYS A 30 -18.77 18.44 -12.90
N ASP A 31 -18.69 17.26 -13.50
CA ASP A 31 -19.55 16.13 -13.13
C ASP A 31 -19.37 15.79 -11.64
N ALA A 32 -20.46 15.42 -10.98
CA ALA A 32 -20.42 15.03 -9.57
C ALA A 32 -19.68 13.70 -9.40
N ALA A 33 -19.00 13.51 -8.26
CA ALA A 33 -18.31 12.25 -7.94
C ALA A 33 -19.25 11.05 -8.11
N GLY A 34 -18.78 10.00 -8.79
CA GLY A 34 -19.58 8.82 -9.14
C GLY A 34 -20.38 8.96 -10.43
N THR A 35 -20.31 10.10 -11.12
CA THR A 35 -21.05 10.37 -12.36
C THR A 35 -20.11 10.86 -13.46
N GLY A 36 -20.48 10.59 -14.71
CA GLY A 36 -19.74 11.07 -15.88
C GLY A 36 -18.23 10.93 -15.73
N HIS A 37 -17.51 12.04 -15.88
CA HIS A 37 -16.05 12.11 -15.85
C HIS A 37 -15.42 12.14 -14.44
N ALA A 38 -16.17 11.87 -13.38
CA ALA A 38 -15.66 11.65 -12.02
C ALA A 38 -15.90 10.20 -11.59
N ARG A 39 -15.26 9.26 -12.29
CA ARG A 39 -15.35 7.82 -12.02
C ARG A 39 -13.99 7.12 -12.18
N SER A 40 -13.02 7.43 -11.32
CA SER A 40 -11.67 6.84 -11.43
C SER A 40 -11.53 5.45 -10.81
N ALA A 41 -12.56 4.87 -10.21
CA ALA A 41 -12.50 3.48 -9.77
C ALA A 41 -12.12 2.54 -10.94
N LEU A 42 -11.28 1.53 -10.66
CA LEU A 42 -10.96 0.47 -11.62
C LEU A 42 -12.25 -0.18 -12.14
N ASP A 43 -12.24 -0.60 -13.40
CA ASP A 43 -13.35 -1.26 -14.11
C ASP A 43 -14.64 -0.45 -14.31
N SER A 44 -14.66 0.80 -13.85
CA SER A 44 -15.73 1.75 -14.14
C SER A 44 -16.04 1.81 -15.64
N GLU A 45 -17.33 2.02 -15.96
CA GLU A 45 -17.80 2.26 -17.34
C GLU A 45 -17.22 3.53 -17.96
N GLN A 46 -16.62 4.39 -17.14
CA GLN A 46 -16.01 5.65 -17.51
C GLN A 46 -14.64 5.78 -16.83
N ALA A 47 -14.08 6.99 -16.76
CA ALA A 47 -12.87 7.28 -16.02
C ALA A 47 -13.02 8.61 -15.27
N TRP A 48 -12.05 8.94 -14.42
CA TRP A 48 -11.80 10.35 -14.18
C TRP A 48 -11.22 10.96 -15.45
N SER A 49 -11.78 12.08 -15.91
CA SER A 49 -11.16 12.95 -16.90
C SER A 49 -11.02 14.34 -16.32
N ALA A 50 -9.81 14.89 -16.37
CA ALA A 50 -9.55 16.24 -15.86
C ALA A 50 -10.37 17.29 -16.64
N ALA A 51 -10.56 18.48 -16.07
CA ALA A 51 -11.20 19.57 -16.81
C ALA A 51 -10.26 20.18 -17.87
N ARG A 52 -8.95 20.05 -17.68
CA ARG A 52 -7.90 20.59 -18.57
C ARG A 52 -6.85 19.52 -18.85
N ASN A 53 -6.25 19.60 -20.03
CA ASN A 53 -5.13 18.76 -20.44
C ASN A 53 -3.81 19.47 -20.13
N ASP A 54 -3.43 19.47 -18.86
CA ASP A 54 -2.15 19.98 -18.38
C ASP A 54 -1.58 19.07 -17.27
N ASP A 55 -0.35 19.34 -16.86
CA ASP A 55 0.41 18.56 -15.85
C ASP A 55 0.13 19.02 -14.40
N GLN A 56 -0.83 19.93 -14.21
CA GLN A 56 -1.27 20.40 -12.89
C GLN A 56 -2.44 19.58 -12.34
N GLN A 57 -2.87 18.57 -13.09
CA GLN A 57 -3.99 17.71 -12.71
C GLN A 57 -3.56 16.60 -11.75
N TRP A 58 -4.49 16.16 -10.91
CA TRP A 58 -4.24 15.08 -9.96
C TRP A 58 -5.52 14.39 -9.48
N VAL A 59 -5.37 13.14 -9.04
CA VAL A 59 -6.33 12.44 -8.17
C VAL A 59 -5.61 12.02 -6.88
N VAL A 60 -6.32 12.10 -5.77
CA VAL A 60 -5.91 11.50 -4.49
C VAL A 60 -6.84 10.35 -4.18
N LEU A 61 -6.27 9.21 -3.81
CA LEU A 61 -6.97 8.07 -3.22
C LEU A 61 -6.69 8.10 -1.73
N ASP A 62 -7.75 8.06 -0.93
CA ASP A 62 -7.67 8.01 0.54
C ASP A 62 -8.11 6.62 1.02
N LEU A 63 -7.30 5.97 1.85
CA LEU A 63 -7.64 4.70 2.49
C LEU A 63 -8.31 4.90 3.85
N GLY A 64 -8.31 6.11 4.41
CA GLY A 64 -8.83 6.41 5.75
C GLY A 64 -7.93 5.93 6.90
N GLU A 65 -7.07 4.94 6.64
CA GLU A 65 -6.08 4.41 7.57
C GLU A 65 -4.70 4.25 6.90
N GLU A 66 -3.64 4.22 7.71
CA GLU A 66 -2.28 4.00 7.20
C GLU A 66 -2.10 2.54 6.79
N ALA A 67 -1.68 2.31 5.54
CA ALA A 67 -1.38 0.99 5.01
C ALA A 67 -0.01 0.97 4.32
N ARG A 68 0.57 -0.22 4.18
CA ARG A 68 1.80 -0.39 3.40
C ARG A 68 1.46 -0.40 1.91
N ILE A 69 1.66 0.74 1.24
CA ILE A 69 1.45 0.90 -0.18
C ILE A 69 2.63 0.29 -0.94
N LEU A 70 2.35 -0.71 -1.77
CA LEU A 70 3.32 -1.44 -2.58
C LEU A 70 3.30 -1.01 -4.05
N GLY A 71 2.37 -0.16 -4.45
CA GLY A 71 2.26 0.31 -5.83
C GLY A 71 0.89 0.88 -6.14
N VAL A 72 0.70 1.23 -7.41
CA VAL A 72 -0.60 1.62 -7.95
C VAL A 72 -1.03 0.69 -9.08
N VAL A 73 -2.32 0.69 -9.35
CA VAL A 73 -2.91 0.00 -10.50
C VAL A 73 -3.61 1.02 -11.36
N LEU A 74 -3.44 0.94 -12.68
CA LEU A 74 -3.93 1.93 -13.64
C LEU A 74 -4.63 1.26 -14.82
N GLN A 75 -5.68 1.93 -15.31
CA GLN A 75 -6.28 1.67 -16.62
C GLN A 75 -6.52 3.02 -17.33
N GLY A 76 -6.59 2.98 -18.66
CA GLY A 76 -7.10 4.10 -19.46
C GLY A 76 -8.62 4.26 -19.32
N ARG A 77 -9.20 5.22 -20.05
CA ARG A 77 -10.65 5.34 -20.18
C ARG A 77 -11.20 4.18 -21.00
N ARG A 78 -12.23 3.52 -20.45
CA ARG A 78 -12.96 2.39 -21.06
C ARG A 78 -13.25 2.64 -22.54
N ARG A 79 -12.82 1.73 -23.43
CA ARG A 79 -13.08 1.79 -24.90
C ARG A 79 -12.68 3.10 -25.60
N HIS A 80 -11.83 3.94 -25.01
CA HIS A 80 -11.38 5.20 -25.60
C HIS A 80 -9.85 5.24 -25.73
N ARG A 81 -9.34 6.01 -26.70
CA ARG A 81 -7.91 6.32 -26.82
C ARG A 81 -7.53 7.50 -25.91
N GLN A 82 -7.87 7.38 -24.62
CA GLN A 82 -7.61 8.39 -23.61
C GLN A 82 -7.03 7.72 -22.38
N HIS A 83 -5.74 7.91 -22.15
CA HIS A 83 -5.04 7.28 -21.04
C HIS A 83 -3.80 8.09 -20.66
N VAL A 84 -3.45 8.04 -19.37
CA VAL A 84 -2.17 8.53 -18.87
C VAL A 84 -1.08 7.53 -19.25
N GLN A 85 0.04 8.01 -19.79
CA GLN A 85 1.21 7.24 -20.19
C GLN A 85 2.31 7.28 -19.12
N ARG A 86 2.47 8.44 -18.48
CA ARG A 86 3.43 8.66 -17.39
C ARG A 86 2.78 9.43 -16.26
N VAL A 87 3.08 9.03 -15.03
CA VAL A 87 2.46 9.56 -13.82
C VAL A 87 3.52 9.86 -12.76
N ARG A 88 3.36 10.96 -12.03
CA ARG A 88 4.07 11.22 -10.78
C ARG A 88 3.24 10.72 -9.61
N ILE A 89 3.85 9.99 -8.69
CA ILE A 89 3.19 9.39 -7.53
C ILE A 89 3.81 9.94 -6.25
N GLU A 90 2.95 10.45 -5.40
CA GLU A 90 3.30 11.01 -4.09
C GLU A 90 2.43 10.40 -3.01
N LEU A 91 3.01 10.21 -1.83
CA LEU A 91 2.41 9.52 -0.70
C LEU A 91 2.31 10.47 0.49
N SER A 92 1.26 10.30 1.30
CA SER A 92 1.07 11.10 2.50
C SER A 92 0.35 10.31 3.59
N VAL A 93 0.67 10.61 4.84
CA VAL A 93 0.01 10.02 6.03
C VAL A 93 -1.19 10.86 6.49
N ASP A 94 -1.22 12.15 6.17
CA ASP A 94 -2.22 13.11 6.66
C ASP A 94 -2.80 14.04 5.57
N GLY A 95 -2.18 14.07 4.38
CA GLY A 95 -2.53 14.95 3.26
C GLY A 95 -1.85 16.32 3.30
N GLY A 96 -1.06 16.62 4.33
CA GLY A 96 -0.31 17.86 4.47
C GLY A 96 1.04 17.79 3.74
N ALA A 97 1.94 16.94 4.23
CA ALA A 97 3.23 16.69 3.59
C ALA A 97 3.12 15.54 2.58
N TRP A 98 3.76 15.69 1.42
CA TRP A 98 3.71 14.71 0.33
C TRP A 98 5.13 14.32 -0.06
N GLU A 99 5.42 13.02 0.02
CA GLU A 99 6.73 12.45 -0.29
C GLU A 99 6.68 11.65 -1.60
N PRO A 100 7.75 11.66 -2.42
CA PRO A 100 7.83 10.80 -3.61
C PRO A 100 7.66 9.32 -3.27
N ALA A 101 7.05 8.55 -4.17
CA ALA A 101 6.98 7.10 -4.01
C ALA A 101 8.38 6.42 -4.06
N PRO A 102 8.56 5.26 -3.42
CA PRO A 102 9.83 4.53 -3.48
C PRO A 102 10.19 4.10 -4.90
N GLY A 103 11.41 4.40 -5.33
CA GLY A 103 11.88 4.20 -6.71
C GLY A 103 11.90 5.49 -7.54
N GLY A 104 11.40 6.60 -6.99
CA GLY A 104 11.38 7.91 -7.63
C GLY A 104 9.96 8.48 -7.74
N PRO A 105 9.81 9.76 -8.09
CA PRO A 105 8.49 10.36 -8.20
C PRO A 105 7.75 9.91 -9.45
N ASP A 106 8.43 9.57 -10.55
CA ASP A 106 7.85 9.47 -11.89
C ASP A 106 7.90 8.03 -12.43
N PHE A 107 6.77 7.53 -12.93
CA PHE A 107 6.60 6.14 -13.38
C PHE A 107 5.91 6.07 -14.74
N ASP A 108 6.34 5.14 -15.59
CA ASP A 108 5.61 4.77 -16.79
C ASP A 108 4.47 3.79 -16.43
N THR A 109 3.29 4.04 -16.99
CA THR A 109 2.07 3.32 -16.61
C THR A 109 1.86 2.02 -17.39
N ALA A 110 2.55 1.86 -18.52
CA ALA A 110 2.31 0.81 -19.51
C ALA A 110 0.86 0.71 -20.03
N CYS A 111 -0.01 1.70 -19.75
CA CYS A 111 -1.35 1.77 -20.30
C CYS A 111 -1.28 1.95 -21.82
N GLN A 112 -2.17 1.26 -22.53
CA GLN A 112 -2.29 1.31 -23.99
C GLN A 112 -3.68 1.83 -24.38
N PRO A 113 -3.85 2.34 -25.62
CA PRO A 113 -5.14 2.80 -26.10
C PRO A 113 -6.21 1.69 -26.03
N GLN A 114 -7.37 1.99 -25.46
CA GLN A 114 -8.51 1.07 -25.36
C GLN A 114 -8.22 -0.23 -24.56
N ASP A 115 -7.14 -0.25 -23.78
CA ASP A 115 -6.80 -1.38 -22.92
C ASP A 115 -7.62 -1.37 -21.62
N GLU A 116 -8.20 -2.52 -21.30
CA GLU A 116 -8.98 -2.74 -20.08
C GLU A 116 -8.17 -3.54 -19.03
N ALA A 117 -6.94 -3.98 -19.34
CA ALA A 117 -6.13 -4.71 -18.38
C ALA A 117 -5.59 -3.80 -17.27
N HIS A 118 -5.56 -4.33 -16.05
CA HIS A 118 -4.97 -3.67 -14.90
C HIS A 118 -3.45 -3.55 -15.07
N LYS A 119 -2.94 -2.33 -15.18
CA LYS A 119 -1.51 -2.06 -15.26
C LYS A 119 -0.96 -1.77 -13.89
N ARG A 120 -0.20 -2.73 -13.36
CA ARG A 120 0.44 -2.64 -12.04
C ARG A 120 1.76 -1.90 -12.15
N VAL A 121 1.94 -0.91 -11.30
CA VAL A 121 3.18 -0.14 -11.14
C VAL A 121 3.66 -0.36 -9.71
N PRO A 122 4.46 -1.42 -9.46
CA PRO A 122 4.95 -1.74 -8.12
C PRO A 122 6.09 -0.79 -7.70
N PHE A 123 6.20 -0.55 -6.40
CA PHE A 123 7.30 0.18 -5.77
C PHE A 123 8.36 -0.81 -5.29
N ALA A 124 9.64 -0.40 -5.30
CA ALA A 124 10.74 -1.30 -4.96
C ALA A 124 10.70 -1.84 -3.51
N ALA A 125 10.28 -1.01 -2.55
CA ALA A 125 10.22 -1.39 -1.12
C ALA A 125 8.82 -1.22 -0.48
N GLY A 126 7.92 -0.50 -1.17
CA GLY A 126 6.70 0.04 -0.61
C GLY A 126 6.93 1.10 0.47
N ALA A 127 5.88 1.81 0.86
CA ALA A 127 5.93 2.83 1.91
C ALA A 127 4.59 2.89 2.65
N PHE A 128 4.62 3.30 3.92
CA PHE A 128 3.41 3.49 4.71
C PHE A 128 2.79 4.85 4.38
N ALA A 129 1.50 4.85 4.03
CA ALA A 129 0.74 6.05 3.73
C ALA A 129 -0.76 5.76 3.90
N SER A 130 -1.55 6.80 4.13
CA SER A 130 -3.03 6.74 4.09
C SER A 130 -3.56 7.30 2.77
N LYS A 131 -2.82 8.21 2.14
CA LYS A 131 -3.23 8.90 0.92
C LYS A 131 -2.18 8.74 -0.18
N VAL A 132 -2.65 8.56 -1.41
CA VAL A 132 -1.80 8.41 -2.61
C VAL A 132 -2.27 9.40 -3.67
N ARG A 133 -1.39 10.29 -4.10
CA ARG A 133 -1.64 11.29 -5.14
C ARG A 133 -0.99 10.84 -6.45
N LEU A 134 -1.78 10.80 -7.51
CA LEU A 134 -1.31 10.51 -8.87
C LEU A 134 -1.47 11.76 -9.73
N ARG A 135 -0.36 12.25 -10.30
CA ARG A 135 -0.29 13.43 -11.15
C ARG A 135 0.10 13.03 -12.58
N PRO A 136 -0.78 13.15 -13.57
CA PRO A 136 -0.45 12.84 -14.96
C PRO A 136 0.67 13.74 -15.49
N LEU A 137 1.73 13.15 -16.05
CA LEU A 137 2.86 13.85 -16.67
C LEU A 137 2.83 13.77 -18.20
N LYS A 138 2.27 12.67 -18.73
CA LYS A 138 2.12 12.44 -20.17
C LYS A 138 0.86 11.63 -20.41
N TRP A 139 0.11 11.92 -21.47
CA TRP A 139 -1.13 11.24 -21.83
C TRP A 139 -1.35 11.21 -23.33
N GLU A 140 -2.22 10.33 -23.80
CA GLU A 140 -2.76 10.34 -25.16
C GLU A 140 -4.22 10.81 -25.13
N GLY A 141 -4.60 11.68 -26.07
CA GLY A 141 -5.97 12.15 -26.26
C GLY A 141 -6.47 13.13 -25.20
N HIS A 142 -6.65 12.66 -23.96
CA HIS A 142 -7.06 13.48 -22.83
C HIS A 142 -6.50 12.90 -21.54
N VAL A 143 -6.21 13.74 -20.55
CA VAL A 143 -5.90 13.31 -19.18
C VAL A 143 -7.10 12.51 -18.67
N SER A 144 -6.96 11.19 -18.63
CA SER A 144 -8.00 10.27 -18.17
C SER A 144 -7.38 9.00 -17.61
N MET A 145 -7.90 8.55 -16.47
CA MET A 145 -7.45 7.31 -15.85
C MET A 145 -8.48 6.72 -14.90
N ARG A 146 -8.43 5.40 -14.78
CA ARG A 146 -8.96 4.65 -13.65
C ARG A 146 -7.78 4.13 -12.84
N CYS A 147 -7.89 4.10 -11.52
CA CYS A 147 -6.79 3.77 -10.65
C CYS A 147 -7.21 3.06 -9.36
N GLY A 148 -6.30 2.26 -8.83
CA GLY A 148 -6.36 1.61 -7.53
C GLY A 148 -4.96 1.49 -6.93
N LEU A 149 -4.86 0.76 -5.82
CA LEU A 149 -3.64 0.60 -5.03
C LEU A 149 -3.26 -0.87 -4.91
N LEU A 150 -1.96 -1.12 -4.83
CA LEU A 150 -1.43 -2.39 -4.34
C LEU A 150 -1.03 -2.18 -2.88
N VAL A 151 -1.60 -2.96 -1.97
CA VAL A 151 -1.29 -2.87 -0.54
C VAL A 151 -0.71 -4.20 -0.06
N GLY A 152 0.30 -4.12 0.80
CA GLY A 152 0.83 -5.29 1.50
C GLY A 152 0.03 -5.60 2.74
N ALA A 153 0.17 -6.83 3.26
CA ALA A 153 -0.34 -7.17 4.59
C ALA A 153 0.11 -6.11 5.61
N SER A 154 -0.85 -5.57 6.37
CA SER A 154 -0.71 -4.51 7.37
C SER A 154 0.06 -4.92 8.63
N GLY A 155 0.72 -6.07 8.61
CA GLY A 155 1.75 -6.38 9.59
C GLY A 155 2.91 -5.42 9.38
N ARG A 156 3.26 -4.65 10.41
CA ARG A 156 4.66 -4.27 10.63
C ARG A 156 5.44 -5.58 10.73
N ALA A 157 5.78 -6.16 9.59
CA ALA A 157 6.66 -7.29 9.52
C ALA A 157 7.95 -6.81 10.21
N LEU A 158 8.32 -7.53 11.26
CA LEU A 158 9.53 -7.32 12.05
C LEU A 158 10.75 -7.65 11.17
N ALA A 159 10.93 -6.89 10.09
CA ALA A 159 12.08 -6.97 9.22
C ALA A 159 13.26 -6.39 10.00
N GLY A 160 14.04 -7.27 10.62
CA GLY A 160 15.24 -6.91 11.37
C GLY A 160 15.38 -7.51 12.76
N LEU A 161 14.49 -8.40 13.22
CA LEU A 161 14.75 -9.10 14.49
C LEU A 161 15.85 -10.16 14.30
N PRO A 162 16.88 -10.19 15.15
CA PRO A 162 17.80 -11.31 15.19
C PRO A 162 17.03 -12.55 15.62
N ILE A 163 16.97 -13.55 14.74
CA ILE A 163 16.55 -14.90 15.11
C ILE A 163 17.67 -15.47 15.99
N VAL A 164 17.44 -15.57 17.29
CA VAL A 164 18.36 -16.26 18.20
C VAL A 164 17.93 -17.73 18.28
N CYS A 165 18.72 -18.61 17.68
CA CYS A 165 18.55 -20.06 17.86
C CYS A 165 19.18 -20.47 19.20
N LEU A 166 18.38 -21.05 20.11
CA LEU A 166 18.92 -21.73 21.29
C LEU A 166 19.46 -23.12 20.90
N ARG A 167 20.42 -23.59 21.70
CA ARG A 167 21.32 -24.72 21.44
C ARG A 167 20.61 -26.09 21.41
N ASP A 168 19.30 -26.11 21.63
CA ASP A 168 18.44 -27.28 21.73
C ASP A 168 17.43 -27.41 20.56
N GLY A 169 17.44 -26.47 19.60
CA GLY A 169 16.57 -26.53 18.42
C GLY A 169 15.19 -25.91 18.61
N SER A 170 14.94 -25.20 19.70
CA SER A 170 13.71 -24.43 19.91
C SER A 170 13.82 -23.01 19.34
N ILE A 171 12.86 -22.59 18.51
CA ILE A 171 12.75 -21.22 17.98
C ILE A 171 11.93 -20.39 18.98
N CYS A 172 12.53 -19.37 19.59
CA CYS A 172 11.79 -18.34 20.33
C CYS A 172 11.81 -17.05 19.51
N ALA A 173 10.69 -16.67 18.88
CA ALA A 173 10.55 -15.33 18.31
C ALA A 173 10.23 -14.36 19.46
N LEU A 174 11.13 -13.43 19.76
CA LEU A 174 10.85 -12.37 20.74
C LEU A 174 9.99 -11.29 20.07
N SER A 175 8.70 -11.23 20.38
CA SER A 175 7.86 -10.09 19.99
C SER A 175 7.87 -9.06 21.12
N VAL A 176 8.36 -7.86 20.83
CA VAL A 176 8.06 -6.66 21.62
C VAL A 176 7.12 -5.82 20.76
N ALA A 177 5.83 -5.83 21.10
CA ALA A 177 4.88 -4.90 20.50
C ALA A 177 5.11 -3.50 21.11
N PRO A 178 5.13 -2.42 20.32
CA PRO A 178 5.10 -1.08 20.89
C PRO A 178 3.69 -0.80 21.41
N GLY A 179 3.49 -0.94 22.73
CA GLY A 179 2.32 -0.44 23.43
C GLY A 179 2.36 1.09 23.51
N ARG A 180 1.21 1.75 23.31
CA ARG A 180 1.01 3.12 23.80
C ARG A 180 1.00 3.05 25.34
N GLY A 181 2.03 3.58 25.98
CA GLY A 181 2.22 3.51 27.44
C GLY A 181 3.23 2.42 27.81
N GLU A 182 4.06 2.69 28.81
CA GLU A 182 5.34 2.04 29.17
C GLU A 182 5.28 0.56 29.60
N GLU A 183 4.44 -0.29 29.00
CA GLU A 183 4.39 -1.72 29.32
C GLU A 183 4.81 -2.58 28.13
N SER A 184 5.98 -3.21 28.26
CA SER A 184 6.47 -4.23 27.32
C SER A 184 5.83 -5.57 27.67
N LEU A 185 4.93 -6.08 26.80
CA LEU A 185 4.44 -7.45 26.91
C LEU A 185 5.44 -8.41 26.24
N LEU A 186 6.01 -9.32 27.03
CA LEU A 186 6.75 -10.49 26.55
C LEU A 186 5.75 -11.58 26.16
N LEU A 187 5.63 -11.88 24.87
CA LEU A 187 4.89 -13.05 24.39
C LEU A 187 5.88 -14.19 24.14
N GLY A 188 5.78 -15.25 24.94
CA GLY A 188 6.47 -16.52 24.68
C GLY A 188 5.68 -17.34 23.66
N LEU A 189 6.34 -17.82 22.60
CA LEU A 189 5.82 -18.86 21.72
C LEU A 189 6.53 -20.16 22.07
N GLU A 190 5.81 -21.11 22.67
CA GLU A 190 6.32 -22.46 22.90
C GLU A 190 5.82 -23.38 21.78
N SER A 191 6.73 -24.18 21.24
CA SER A 191 6.41 -25.20 20.24
C SER A 191 6.04 -26.50 20.94
N GLU A 192 4.79 -26.94 20.86
CA GLU A 192 4.45 -28.32 21.27
C GLU A 192 5.04 -29.33 20.28
N SER A 193 5.89 -30.24 20.77
CA SER A 193 6.52 -31.25 19.93
C SER A 193 5.47 -32.19 19.32
N GLY A 194 5.36 -32.19 17.99
CA GLY A 194 4.66 -33.24 17.25
C GLY A 194 3.42 -32.84 16.45
N SER A 195 2.97 -31.57 16.47
CA SER A 195 1.71 -31.18 15.79
C SER A 195 1.84 -30.16 14.65
N GLY A 196 3.01 -29.53 14.46
CA GLY A 196 3.19 -28.50 13.43
C GLY A 196 2.32 -27.25 13.61
N LYS A 197 1.69 -27.06 14.77
CA LYS A 197 0.93 -25.87 15.14
C LYS A 197 1.72 -25.02 16.12
N LEU A 198 1.86 -23.73 15.80
CA LEU A 198 2.32 -22.72 16.75
C LEU A 198 1.12 -22.26 17.59
N VAL A 199 1.18 -22.45 18.90
CA VAL A 199 0.17 -21.95 19.84
C VAL A 199 0.78 -20.74 20.55
N ALA A 200 0.14 -19.57 20.42
CA ALA A 200 0.53 -18.40 21.20
C ALA A 200 -0.02 -18.57 22.63
N SER A 201 0.87 -18.74 23.60
CA SER A 201 0.52 -18.75 25.02
C SER A 201 0.83 -17.38 25.60
N CYS A 202 -0.20 -16.67 26.08
CA CYS A 202 -0.03 -15.38 26.73
C CYS A 202 0.33 -15.60 28.20
N GLY A 203 1.60 -15.91 28.49
CA GLY A 203 2.12 -15.98 29.85
C GLY A 203 2.55 -14.61 30.36
N ALA A 204 1.74 -13.96 31.21
CA ALA A 204 2.14 -12.73 31.89
C ALA A 204 3.19 -13.04 32.97
N ALA A 205 4.47 -12.86 32.66
CA ALA A 205 5.54 -12.89 33.66
C ALA A 205 5.84 -11.47 34.13
N LEU A 206 5.31 -11.08 35.30
CA LEU A 206 5.72 -9.88 36.03
C LEU A 206 7.13 -10.10 36.59
N ALA A 207 8.17 -9.61 35.89
CA ALA A 207 9.52 -9.59 36.43
C ALA A 207 9.66 -8.41 37.42
N ARG A 208 9.75 -8.71 38.72
CA ARG A 208 10.16 -7.74 39.75
C ARG A 208 11.66 -7.46 39.61
N SER A 209 12.01 -6.18 39.51
CA SER A 209 13.40 -5.68 39.49
C SER A 209 14.13 -5.99 40.82
N PRO A 210 15.40 -6.44 40.82
CA PRO A 210 16.21 -6.40 42.02
C PRO A 210 16.69 -4.96 42.25
N ALA A 211 16.56 -4.50 43.50
CA ALA A 211 17.08 -3.21 43.94
C ALA A 211 18.61 -3.21 43.87
N ALA A 212 19.17 -2.14 43.31
CA ALA A 212 20.60 -1.86 43.38
C ALA A 212 20.98 -1.48 44.82
N SER A 213 22.01 -2.11 45.37
CA SER A 213 22.73 -1.69 46.58
C SER A 213 24.04 -1.05 46.20
#